data_AF-A0A659UH11-F1
#
_entry.id   AF-A0A659UH11-F1
#
_cell.length_a   1.000
_cell.length_b   1.000
_cell.length_c   1.000
_cell.angle_alpha   90.00
_cell.angle_beta   90.00
_cell.angle_gamma   90.00
#
_symmetry.space_group_name_H-M   'P 1'
#
loop_
_entity.id
_entity.type
_entity.pdbx_description
1 polymer ?
#
loop_
_entity_poly.entity_id
_entity_poly.type
_entity_poly.pdbx_seq_one_letter_code
_entity_poly.pdbx_strand_id
1 'polypeptide(L)'
;LKRALESTAWDGEWYRRGSFDDGTPLGSRTSQECKIDSIAQSWSVLSGEGDPARSTTAMQQATKLLVDDHLKIVKLFTPPFSKTDKDPGYIKS
;
A
#
# COMPACT_ATOMS: atom_id res chain seq x y z
N LEU A 1 -12.48 8.40 11.76
CA LEU A 1 -11.33 7.68 11.18
C LEU A 1 -11.78 6.48 10.33
N LYS A 2 -12.42 5.47 10.93
CA LYS A 2 -12.92 4.26 10.23
C LYS A 2 -13.66 4.51 8.90
N ARG A 3 -14.57 5.49 8.85
CA ARG A 3 -15.27 5.85 7.61
C ARG A 3 -14.34 6.26 6.45
N ALA A 4 -13.25 6.97 6.72
CA ALA A 4 -12.30 7.38 5.69
C ALA A 4 -11.43 6.20 5.23
N LEU A 5 -11.03 5.32 6.16
CA LEU A 5 -10.32 4.09 5.82
C LEU A 5 -11.14 3.22 4.85
N GLU A 6 -12.43 3.08 5.11
CA GLU A 6 -13.28 2.20 4.32
C GLU A 6 -13.83 2.82 3.03
N SER A 7 -13.81 4.15 2.89
CA SER A 7 -14.31 4.84 1.69
C SER A 7 -13.20 5.30 0.74
N THR A 8 -12.14 5.94 1.25
CA THR A 8 -11.11 6.57 0.42
C THR A 8 -9.78 5.84 0.44
N ALA A 9 -9.48 5.08 1.49
CA ALA A 9 -8.23 4.34 1.58
C ALA A 9 -8.29 2.96 0.92
N TRP A 10 -9.46 2.33 0.80
CA TRP A 10 -9.60 1.06 0.06
C TRP A 10 -9.62 1.29 -1.46
N ASP A 11 -8.77 0.61 -2.22
CA ASP A 11 -8.68 0.76 -3.68
C ASP A 11 -9.40 -0.34 -4.50
N GLY A 12 -10.00 -1.31 -3.81
CA GLY A 12 -10.62 -2.50 -4.37
C GLY A 12 -9.90 -3.80 -4.03
N GLU A 13 -8.59 -3.74 -3.76
CA GLU A 13 -7.75 -4.92 -3.51
C GLU A 13 -6.87 -4.79 -2.25
N TRP A 14 -6.41 -3.58 -1.93
CA TRP A 14 -5.65 -3.28 -0.71
C TRP A 14 -5.85 -1.83 -0.23
N TYR A 15 -5.27 -1.51 0.93
CA TYR A 15 -5.31 -0.16 1.48
C TYR A 15 -4.20 0.70 0.86
N ARG A 16 -4.58 1.87 0.37
CA ARG A 16 -3.67 2.90 -0.14
C ARG A 16 -2.75 3.40 0.96
N ARG A 17 -1.53 3.74 0.58
CA ARG A 17 -0.57 4.39 1.48
C ARG A 17 -0.97 5.84 1.76
N GLY A 18 -1.62 6.50 0.82
CA GLY A 18 -2.11 7.87 0.96
C GLY A 18 -2.49 8.46 -0.39
N SER A 19 -2.34 9.78 -0.50
CA SER A 19 -2.49 10.53 -1.74
C SER A 19 -1.36 11.57 -1.87
N PHE A 20 -1.02 11.93 -3.10
CA PHE A 20 -0.19 13.11 -3.39
C PHE A 20 -0.99 14.40 -3.18
N ASP A 21 -0.31 15.54 -3.20
CA ASP A 21 -0.94 16.88 -3.03
C ASP A 21 -2.01 17.17 -4.08
N ASP A 22 -1.87 16.61 -5.29
CA ASP A 22 -2.86 16.71 -6.37
C ASP A 22 -4.08 15.78 -6.18
N GLY A 23 -4.14 15.07 -5.05
CA GLY A 23 -5.19 14.11 -4.72
C GLY A 23 -5.04 12.73 -5.37
N THR A 24 -4.04 12.52 -6.23
CA THR A 24 -3.81 11.23 -6.88
C THR A 24 -3.46 10.16 -5.85
N PRO A 25 -4.03 8.94 -5.95
CA PRO A 25 -3.70 7.85 -5.04
C PRO A 25 -2.22 7.44 -5.07
N LEU A 26 -1.67 7.19 -3.88
CA LEU A 26 -0.36 6.58 -3.66
C LEU A 26 -0.56 5.21 -2.98
N GLY A 27 0.12 4.16 -3.44
CA GLY A 27 -0.11 2.82 -2.89
C GLY A 27 -1.37 2.15 -3.44
N SER A 28 -1.77 2.45 -4.68
CA SER A 28 -2.96 1.90 -5.32
C SER A 28 -2.60 0.87 -6.40
N ARG A 29 -3.50 -0.06 -6.69
CA ARG A 29 -3.44 -0.96 -7.86
C ARG A 29 -3.26 -0.23 -9.19
N THR A 30 -3.67 1.04 -9.24
CA THR A 30 -3.51 1.93 -10.40
C THR A 30 -2.21 2.75 -10.38
N SER A 31 -1.46 2.76 -9.27
CA SER A 31 -0.16 3.42 -9.20
C SER A 31 0.84 2.69 -10.11
N GLN A 32 1.77 3.40 -10.75
CA GLN A 32 2.78 2.76 -11.60
C GLN A 32 3.96 2.21 -10.77
N GLU A 33 4.35 2.98 -9.75
CA GLU A 33 5.38 2.67 -8.76
C GLU A 33 4.73 2.70 -7.37
N CYS A 34 5.31 1.98 -6.41
CA CYS A 34 4.74 1.78 -5.07
C CYS A 34 3.26 1.39 -5.16
N LYS A 35 2.94 0.33 -5.92
CA LYS A 35 1.57 -0.18 -6.09
C LYS A 35 0.96 -0.64 -4.78
N ILE A 36 1.75 -1.37 -4.00
CA ILE A 36 1.35 -1.87 -2.68
C ILE A 36 2.48 -1.61 -1.70
N ASP A 37 2.10 -1.29 -0.46
CA ASP A 37 2.99 -0.94 0.64
C ASP A 37 2.66 -1.76 1.88
N SER A 38 3.69 -2.31 2.53
CA SER A 38 3.56 -3.19 3.70
C SER A 38 3.08 -2.47 4.97
N ILE A 39 3.34 -1.16 5.10
CA ILE A 39 2.96 -0.39 6.29
C ILE A 39 1.44 -0.27 6.34
N ALA A 40 0.81 0.22 5.26
CA ALA A 40 -0.64 0.38 5.22
C ALA A 40 -1.38 -0.96 5.44
N GLN A 41 -0.86 -2.04 4.86
CA GLN A 41 -1.47 -3.37 5.01
C GLN A 41 -1.33 -3.90 6.44
N SER A 42 -0.15 -3.77 7.04
CA SER A 42 0.08 -4.22 8.42
C SER A 42 -0.77 -3.44 9.41
N TRP A 43 -0.87 -2.11 9.24
CA TRP A 43 -1.67 -1.27 10.13
C TRP A 43 -3.18 -1.46 9.97
N SER A 44 -3.67 -1.94 8.83
CA SER A 44 -5.07 -2.34 8.69
C SER A 44 -5.47 -3.42 9.71
N VAL A 45 -4.53 -4.32 10.04
CA VAL A 45 -4.69 -5.37 11.05
C VAL A 45 -4.34 -4.86 12.44
N LEU A 46 -3.13 -4.30 12.62
CA LEU A 46 -2.58 -3.96 13.94
C LEU A 46 -3.38 -2.87 14.67
N SER A 47 -4.02 -1.96 13.93
CA SER A 47 -4.86 -0.91 14.52
C SER A 47 -6.18 -1.43 15.08
N GLY A 48 -6.67 -2.59 14.61
CA GLY A 48 -8.03 -3.06 14.87
C GLY A 48 -9.14 -2.24 14.18
N GLU A 49 -8.77 -1.22 13.38
CA GLU A 49 -9.74 -0.32 12.74
C GLU A 49 -10.09 -0.70 11.30
N GLY A 50 -9.25 -1.51 10.65
CA GLY A 50 -9.52 -2.04 9.31
C GLY A 50 -10.68 -3.03 9.31
N ASP A 51 -11.45 -3.05 8.23
CA ASP A 51 -12.42 -4.11 7.99
C ASP A 51 -11.69 -5.48 7.96
N PRO A 52 -12.13 -6.50 8.73
CA PRO A 52 -11.41 -7.77 8.84
C PRO A 52 -11.27 -8.53 7.51
N ALA A 53 -12.29 -8.48 6.65
CA ALA A 53 -12.27 -9.20 5.37
C ALA A 53 -11.32 -8.50 4.39
N ARG A 54 -11.34 -7.17 4.35
CA ARG A 54 -10.41 -6.36 3.55
C ARG A 54 -8.98 -6.47 4.03
N SER A 55 -8.76 -6.43 5.35
CA SER A 55 -7.42 -6.58 5.95
C SER A 55 -6.82 -7.96 5.64
N THR A 56 -7.64 -9.02 5.66
CA THR A 56 -7.22 -10.36 5.23
C THR A 56 -6.80 -10.37 3.75
N THR A 57 -7.62 -9.75 2.89
CA THR A 57 -7.36 -9.66 1.44
C THR A 57 -6.07 -8.86 1.17
N ALA A 58 -5.91 -7.72 1.84
CA ALA A 58 -4.74 -6.85 1.75
C ALA A 58 -3.46 -7.58 2.15
N MET A 59 -3.48 -8.35 3.26
CA MET A 59 -2.33 -9.12 3.71
C MET A 59 -1.98 -10.27 2.77
N GLN A 60 -2.95 -10.89 2.11
CA GLN A 60 -2.69 -11.88 1.06
C GLN A 60 -1.99 -11.25 -0.14
N GLN A 61 -2.42 -10.07 -0.58
CA GLN A 61 -1.77 -9.34 -1.67
C GLN A 61 -0.37 -8.86 -1.28
N ALA A 62 -0.20 -8.35 -0.06
CA ALA A 62 1.12 -7.97 0.48
C ALA A 62 2.06 -9.17 0.49
N THR A 63 1.61 -10.33 0.98
CA THR A 63 2.41 -11.56 0.98
C THR A 63 2.81 -11.95 -0.44
N LYS A 64 1.84 -11.98 -1.37
CA LYS A 64 2.05 -12.34 -2.77
C LYS A 64 3.04 -11.43 -3.51
N LEU A 65 3.01 -10.13 -3.24
CA LEU A 65 3.74 -9.12 -4.02
C LEU A 65 5.05 -8.67 -3.35
N LEU A 66 5.12 -8.73 -2.02
CA LEU A 66 6.23 -8.16 -1.25
C LEU A 66 7.18 -9.22 -0.68
N VAL A 67 6.73 -10.45 -0.44
CA VAL A 67 7.61 -11.53 0.00
C VAL A 67 8.42 -12.04 -1.19
N ASP A 68 9.73 -12.13 -1.00
CA ASP A 68 10.65 -12.72 -1.94
C ASP A 68 11.35 -13.90 -1.27
N ASP A 69 10.82 -15.10 -1.48
CA ASP A 69 11.30 -16.31 -0.82
C ASP A 69 12.70 -16.72 -1.26
N HIS A 70 13.14 -16.31 -2.45
CA HIS A 70 14.49 -16.58 -2.93
C HIS A 70 15.49 -15.68 -2.22
N LEU A 71 15.21 -14.37 -2.17
CA LEU A 71 16.07 -13.38 -1.52
C LEU A 71 15.91 -13.34 0.00
N LYS A 72 14.90 -14.03 0.56
CA LYS A 72 14.55 -14.05 1.99
C LYS A 72 14.30 -12.64 2.55
N ILE A 73 13.60 -11.82 1.77
CA ILE A 73 13.23 -10.45 2.16
C ILE A 73 11.72 -10.24 2.08
N VAL A 74 11.26 -9.24 2.82
CA VAL A 74 9.94 -8.63 2.62
C VAL A 74 10.18 -7.19 2.16
N LYS A 75 9.73 -6.87 0.95
CA LYS A 75 9.87 -5.54 0.35
C LYS A 75 8.96 -4.56 1.10
N LEU A 76 9.46 -3.35 1.36
CA LEU A 76 8.65 -2.30 1.99
C LEU A 76 7.44 -1.93 1.11
N PHE A 77 7.67 -1.80 -0.20
CA PHE A 77 6.66 -1.62 -1.24
C PHE A 77 7.21 -2.11 -2.58
N THR A 78 6.34 -2.26 -3.59
CA THR A 78 6.74 -2.62 -4.95
C THR A 78 5.77 -2.05 -6.00
N PRO A 79 6.20 -1.73 -7.24
CA PRO A 79 7.59 -1.54 -7.66
C PRO A 79 8.29 -0.41 -6.88
N PRO A 80 9.62 -0.36 -6.83
CA PRO A 80 10.31 0.78 -6.22
C PRO A 80 10.04 2.07 -7.01
N PHE A 81 10.21 3.22 -6.37
CA PHE A 81 10.23 4.50 -7.09
C PHE A 81 11.49 4.60 -7.93
N SER A 82 11.36 5.08 -9.17
CA SER A 82 12.49 5.26 -10.08
C SER A 82 12.26 6.39 -11.07
N LYS A 83 11.10 6.40 -11.73
CA LYS A 83 10.78 7.30 -12.85
C LYS A 83 9.59 8.21 -12.59
N THR A 84 8.92 8.08 -11.44
CA THR A 84 7.75 8.91 -11.16
C THR A 84 8.10 10.40 -11.18
N ASP A 85 7.30 11.23 -11.84
CA ASP A 85 7.43 12.70 -11.77
C ASP A 85 6.89 13.28 -10.46
N LYS A 86 6.17 12.46 -9.68
CA LYS A 86 5.61 12.85 -8.39
C LYS A 86 6.68 12.80 -7.30
N ASP A 87 6.47 13.58 -6.24
CA ASP A 87 7.34 13.59 -5.06
C ASP A 87 6.75 12.67 -3.97
N PRO A 88 7.26 11.44 -3.80
CA PRO A 88 6.88 10.58 -2.69
C PRO A 88 7.67 10.90 -1.39
N GLY A 89 8.43 12.01 -1.39
CA GLY A 89 9.38 12.39 -0.35
C GLY A 89 10.76 11.76 -0.57
N TYR A 90 11.55 11.73 0.52
CA TYR A 90 12.95 11.28 0.54
C TYR A 90 13.18 9.84 0.05
N ILE A 91 12.12 9.06 -0.12
CA ILE A 91 12.16 7.64 -0.44
C ILE A 91 12.39 7.37 -1.93
N LYS A 92 12.39 8.41 -2.76
CA LYS A 92 12.84 8.39 -4.15
C LYS A 92 14.33 8.73 -4.19
N SER A 93 15.13 7.79 -4.69
CA SER A 93 16.59 7.90 -4.88
C SER A 93 16.96 8.05 -6.34
#